data_AF-R7AJM1-F1
#
_entry.id   AF-R7AJM1-F1
#
_cell.length_a   1.000
_cell.length_b   1.000
_cell.length_c   1.000
_cell.angle_alpha   90.00
_cell.angle_beta   90.00
_cell.angle_gamma   90.00
#
_symmetry.space_group_name_H-M   'P 1'
#
loop_
_entity.id
_entity.type
_entity.pdbx_description
1 polymer ?
#
loop_
_entity_poly.entity_id
_entity_poly.type
_entity_poly.pdbx_seq_one_letter_code
_entity_poly.pdbx_strand_id
1 'polypeptide(L)'
;MRSTDAQKRDATRVISVRRVMFAALVICALIFGGTLLGAIPGVSGALSTSGDSEASATSTASGNSEIFAEKAFAEPAQSSSEDNSKEVRIGYYYGDTAFQDGFGDDERKSGYAYEYYQRLAPYAGWDYTYRYLTRSEAIEALRNGEVDIVAGINKTPQLEKEFLFSSADMGLDGNPLYFAVNKNRGDLLAELDQAQEDLLTNDPNFLADNRKKYYANSGMTTALTKEEHAWLEEKGSITLGYLSGNLPISGHDDQGKPTGVLGSALPIMEEYLGIPIKTKAFDSRYAMREAIKNNEVDVIFPVYDDAWSREKEDLYQTTPLVEDRIMVAYTGDYDDDVLKRVASTEAAIGQQEFLEQYDPSAELVNYPSRDEAFRAMSRGEVDSVIGNASIMQLFIAEHPEYDSFNTAYLEASEGFSFAVSRDDPTLAVIMQEATQQIDDTLITNAMIRYSEARAPFSLVEVIRHYALPLLVIGLVIIAAIVIVFLRYRRQVNLFNKHQAAAREALQTALDAADNASAAKTSFLSNMSHDIRTPLNAIIGMTAIAGANINDTNRVKDCLAKISSSGKHLLSLINEILDVSKIESGRIELSEEPFDLSVMLKDLVDINRPQADAKRQ
;
A
#
# COMPACT_ATOMS: atom_id res chain seq x y z
N MET A 1 15.57 -8.19 -19.30
CA MET A 1 14.38 -7.32 -19.52
C MET A 1 14.14 -6.55 -18.23
N ARG A 2 14.38 -5.23 -18.21
CA ARG A 2 14.39 -4.41 -16.98
C ARG A 2 12.97 -4.27 -16.41
N SER A 3 12.74 -4.81 -15.21
CA SER A 3 11.49 -4.65 -14.45
C SER A 3 11.81 -4.05 -13.08
N THR A 4 11.22 -2.89 -12.82
CA THR A 4 11.39 -2.01 -11.68
C THR A 4 10.53 -2.44 -10.49
N ASP A 5 11.04 -3.32 -9.62
CA ASP A 5 10.39 -3.60 -8.33
C ASP A 5 10.48 -2.40 -7.35
N ALA A 6 11.43 -1.48 -7.58
CA ALA A 6 11.49 -0.19 -6.91
C ALA A 6 10.22 0.67 -7.16
N GLN A 7 9.57 0.54 -8.32
CA GLN A 7 8.34 1.30 -8.62
C GLN A 7 7.09 0.76 -7.92
N LYS A 8 7.05 -0.54 -7.58
CA LYS A 8 5.89 -1.13 -6.89
C LYS A 8 5.90 -0.84 -5.38
N ARG A 9 7.07 -0.81 -4.74
CA ARG A 9 7.19 -0.42 -3.32
C ARG A 9 6.85 1.06 -3.09
N ASP A 10 7.16 1.92 -4.07
CA ASP A 10 6.74 3.33 -4.04
C ASP A 10 5.23 3.50 -4.30
N ALA A 11 4.62 2.70 -5.19
CA ALA A 11 3.19 2.82 -5.50
C ALA A 11 2.29 2.58 -4.27
N THR A 12 2.60 1.58 -3.44
CA THR A 12 1.82 1.28 -2.23
C THR A 12 2.01 2.34 -1.13
N ARG A 13 3.21 2.94 -1.03
CA ARG A 13 3.51 4.07 -0.13
C ARG A 13 2.87 5.39 -0.60
N VAL A 14 2.81 5.63 -1.90
CA VAL A 14 2.16 6.81 -2.49
C VAL A 14 0.63 6.77 -2.30
N ILE A 15 0.01 5.59 -2.29
CA ILE A 15 -1.44 5.44 -2.08
C ILE A 15 -1.85 5.76 -0.64
N SER A 16 -1.06 5.38 0.38
CA SER A 16 -1.36 5.72 1.78
C SER A 16 -1.14 7.20 2.08
N VAL A 17 -0.07 7.80 1.55
CA VAL A 17 0.20 9.25 1.66
C VAL A 17 -0.85 10.07 0.91
N ARG A 18 -1.31 9.63 -0.26
CA ARG A 18 -2.41 10.28 -0.99
C ARG A 18 -3.71 10.26 -0.20
N ARG A 19 -4.06 9.16 0.47
CA ARG A 19 -5.29 9.09 1.30
C ARG A 19 -5.23 10.01 2.51
N VAL A 20 -4.07 10.12 3.17
CA VAL A 20 -3.87 11.05 4.29
C VAL A 20 -3.87 12.51 3.82
N MET A 21 -3.23 12.82 2.69
CA MET A 21 -3.31 14.16 2.08
C MET A 21 -4.72 14.51 1.61
N PHE A 22 -5.48 13.56 1.07
CA PHE A 22 -6.87 13.79 0.65
C PHE A 22 -7.77 14.05 1.86
N ALA A 23 -7.60 13.30 2.95
CA ALA A 23 -8.30 13.56 4.21
C ALA A 23 -7.94 14.94 4.81
N ALA A 24 -6.66 15.31 4.77
CA ALA A 24 -6.20 16.63 5.22
C ALA A 24 -6.74 17.77 4.33
N LEU A 25 -6.82 17.58 3.00
CA LEU A 25 -7.40 18.54 2.05
C LEU A 25 -8.91 18.69 2.23
N VAL A 26 -9.63 17.59 2.51
CA VAL A 26 -11.07 17.63 2.81
C VAL A 26 -11.33 18.35 4.12
N ILE A 27 -10.51 18.13 5.14
CA ILE A 27 -10.59 18.86 6.42
C ILE A 27 -10.27 20.34 6.23
N CYS A 28 -9.26 20.69 5.40
CA CYS A 28 -8.98 22.08 5.01
C CYS A 28 -10.13 22.72 4.25
N ALA A 29 -10.78 22.00 3.32
CA ALA A 29 -11.91 22.51 2.54
C ALA A 29 -13.16 22.74 3.40
N LEU A 30 -13.38 21.91 4.42
CA LEU A 30 -14.48 22.06 5.39
C LEU A 30 -14.25 23.21 6.36
N ILE A 31 -13.00 23.50 6.74
CA ILE A 31 -12.66 24.61 7.65
C ILE A 31 -12.70 25.97 6.95
N PHE A 32 -12.36 26.03 5.65
CA PHE A 32 -12.23 27.30 4.93
C PHE A 32 -13.46 27.78 4.15
N GLY A 33 -14.58 27.04 4.18
CA GLY A 33 -15.88 27.56 3.73
C GLY A 33 -15.87 28.11 2.30
N GLY A 34 -15.98 27.21 1.32
CA GLY A 34 -16.54 27.48 -0.01
C GLY A 34 -15.87 28.58 -0.84
N THR A 35 -14.81 28.23 -1.58
CA THR A 35 -14.50 28.69 -2.96
C THR A 35 -13.10 28.20 -3.34
N LEU A 36 -12.99 26.92 -3.69
CA LEU A 36 -11.79 26.38 -4.38
C LEU A 36 -12.11 25.08 -5.14
N LEU A 37 -13.31 24.98 -5.71
CA LEU A 37 -13.57 24.07 -6.83
C LEU A 37 -13.75 24.90 -8.09
N GLY A 38 -12.65 25.12 -8.80
CA GLY A 38 -12.67 25.86 -10.05
C GLY A 38 -11.28 26.08 -10.63
N ALA A 39 -10.46 25.02 -10.76
CA ALA A 39 -9.35 24.94 -11.72
C ALA A 39 -8.57 23.61 -11.60
N ILE A 40 -9.15 22.50 -12.06
CA ILE A 40 -8.36 21.38 -12.62
C ILE A 40 -9.16 20.84 -13.82
N PRO A 41 -8.66 20.93 -15.07
CA PRO A 41 -9.32 20.35 -16.21
C PRO A 41 -9.03 18.85 -16.30
N GLY A 42 -10.07 18.05 -16.57
CA GLY A 42 -9.92 16.70 -17.12
C GLY A 42 -10.21 15.54 -16.18
N VAL A 43 -11.45 15.40 -15.70
CA VAL A 43 -12.12 14.10 -15.58
C VAL A 43 -13.62 14.36 -15.74
N SER A 44 -14.13 14.25 -16.96
CA SER A 44 -15.56 14.26 -17.25
C SER A 44 -15.98 12.89 -17.77
N GLY A 45 -17.05 12.37 -17.19
CA GLY A 45 -17.76 11.16 -17.63
C GLY A 45 -17.63 10.03 -16.62
N ALA A 46 -18.67 9.48 -16.01
CA ALA A 46 -20.09 9.79 -15.99
C ALA A 46 -20.67 8.85 -14.91
N LEU A 47 -21.17 9.39 -13.79
CA LEU A 47 -22.18 8.69 -13.01
C LEU A 47 -23.53 8.98 -13.68
N SER A 48 -24.26 7.94 -14.09
CA SER A 48 -25.70 8.02 -14.31
C SER A 48 -26.40 6.86 -13.61
N THR A 49 -26.90 7.18 -12.41
CA THR A 49 -28.23 6.86 -11.86
C THR A 49 -29.00 5.63 -12.38
N SER A 50 -29.32 4.73 -11.45
CA SER A 50 -30.66 4.15 -11.11
C SER A 50 -30.38 2.78 -10.47
N GLY A 51 -30.81 2.44 -9.25
CA GLY A 51 -32.15 2.58 -8.71
C GLY A 51 -32.73 1.16 -8.55
N ASP A 52 -32.79 0.71 -7.30
CA ASP A 52 -33.65 -0.34 -6.72
C ASP A 52 -33.53 -1.81 -7.18
N SER A 53 -33.16 -2.69 -6.23
CA SER A 53 -34.10 -3.58 -5.50
C SER A 53 -33.44 -4.91 -5.09
N GLU A 54 -33.43 -5.17 -3.77
CA GLU A 54 -33.34 -6.52 -3.22
C GLU A 54 -34.70 -7.20 -3.33
N ALA A 55 -34.75 -8.40 -3.91
CA ALA A 55 -35.66 -9.47 -3.50
C ALA A 55 -35.20 -10.85 -4.04
N SER A 56 -34.82 -11.70 -3.09
CA SER A 56 -34.95 -13.17 -3.04
C SER A 56 -35.54 -13.90 -4.26
N ALA A 57 -34.78 -14.85 -4.83
CA ALA A 57 -35.29 -16.17 -5.19
C ALA A 57 -34.15 -17.20 -5.29
N THR A 58 -34.28 -18.25 -4.49
CA THR A 58 -33.63 -19.55 -4.62
C THR A 58 -33.78 -20.17 -6.01
N SER A 59 -32.70 -20.62 -6.63
CA SER A 59 -32.71 -21.83 -7.47
C SER A 59 -31.32 -22.48 -7.57
N THR A 60 -31.29 -23.76 -7.23
CA THR A 60 -30.31 -24.80 -7.56
C THR A 60 -29.68 -24.73 -8.96
N ALA A 61 -28.37 -24.91 -9.04
CA ALA A 61 -27.59 -25.44 -10.17
C ALA A 61 -26.18 -25.77 -9.61
N SER A 62 -25.72 -27.02 -9.43
CA SER A 62 -25.29 -28.00 -10.44
C SER A 62 -24.74 -27.37 -11.72
N GLY A 63 -23.42 -27.43 -11.90
CA GLY A 63 -22.75 -27.06 -13.15
C GLY A 63 -21.64 -26.06 -12.92
N ASN A 64 -20.41 -26.56 -12.83
CA ASN A 64 -19.24 -26.02 -13.54
C ASN A 64 -18.00 -26.84 -13.14
N SER A 65 -17.98 -28.08 -13.63
CA SER A 65 -16.78 -28.90 -13.83
C SER A 65 -16.60 -29.08 -15.33
N GLU A 66 -16.47 -27.99 -16.09
CA GLU A 66 -16.34 -28.08 -17.55
C GLU A 66 -15.84 -26.75 -18.14
N ILE A 67 -14.68 -26.26 -17.69
CA ILE A 67 -13.92 -25.23 -18.40
C ILE A 67 -12.44 -25.54 -18.26
N PHE A 68 -11.97 -26.65 -18.85
CA PHE A 68 -10.57 -26.90 -19.24
C PHE A 68 -10.45 -28.14 -20.15
N ALA A 69 -11.41 -28.35 -21.05
CA ALA A 69 -11.37 -29.42 -22.04
C ALA A 69 -11.84 -28.90 -23.40
N GLU A 70 -11.10 -27.98 -24.00
CA GLU A 70 -11.24 -27.68 -25.44
C GLU A 70 -10.04 -26.87 -25.93
N LYS A 71 -8.96 -27.58 -26.25
CA LYS A 71 -7.99 -27.27 -27.32
C LYS A 71 -6.84 -28.28 -27.28
N ALA A 72 -7.00 -29.35 -28.08
CA ALA A 72 -5.96 -30.13 -28.76
C ALA A 72 -6.43 -31.59 -28.96
N PHE A 73 -7.47 -31.78 -29.76
CA PHE A 73 -7.61 -33.01 -30.52
C PHE A 73 -7.77 -32.58 -31.97
N ALA A 74 -6.67 -32.62 -32.72
CA ALA A 74 -6.78 -32.80 -34.15
C ALA A 74 -7.24 -34.25 -34.34
N GLU A 75 -8.44 -34.44 -34.91
CA GLU A 75 -8.86 -35.75 -35.39
C GLU A 75 -7.78 -36.31 -36.34
N PRO A 76 -7.39 -37.58 -36.21
CA PRO A 76 -6.53 -38.18 -37.21
C PRO A 76 -7.29 -38.20 -38.54
N ALA A 77 -6.70 -37.58 -39.56
CA ALA A 77 -7.18 -37.70 -40.91
C ALA A 77 -7.30 -39.19 -41.25
N GLN A 78 -8.52 -39.65 -41.56
CA GLN A 78 -8.73 -40.95 -42.16
C GLN A 78 -8.06 -40.96 -43.55
N SER A 79 -6.80 -41.40 -43.60
CA SER A 79 -6.22 -41.95 -44.82
C SER A 79 -6.10 -43.46 -44.64
N SER A 80 -6.88 -44.19 -45.41
CA SER A 80 -6.73 -45.62 -45.62
C SER A 80 -5.34 -45.92 -46.19
N SER A 81 -4.47 -46.53 -45.39
CA SER A 81 -3.32 -47.28 -45.86
C SER A 81 -3.18 -48.54 -45.03
N GLU A 82 -2.93 -49.65 -45.70
CA GLU A 82 -2.81 -51.00 -45.14
C GLU A 82 -1.88 -51.04 -43.91
N ASP A 83 -2.35 -51.82 -42.94
CA ASP A 83 -1.71 -52.20 -41.68
C ASP A 83 -0.32 -52.78 -41.92
N ASN A 84 0.70 -51.96 -41.69
CA ASN A 84 2.11 -52.31 -41.84
C ASN A 84 2.91 -51.75 -40.64
N SER A 85 2.30 -51.79 -39.46
CA SER A 85 2.97 -51.42 -38.21
C SER A 85 4.04 -52.46 -37.87
N LYS A 86 5.22 -51.99 -37.48
CA LYS A 86 6.31 -52.87 -37.05
C LYS A 86 6.15 -53.17 -35.56
N GLU A 87 6.13 -54.43 -35.18
CA GLU A 87 6.09 -54.85 -33.78
C GLU A 87 7.47 -54.62 -33.10
N VAL A 88 7.46 -53.92 -31.96
CA VAL A 88 8.66 -53.59 -31.16
C VAL A 88 8.48 -54.04 -29.72
N ARG A 89 9.42 -54.85 -29.21
CA ARG A 89 9.35 -55.40 -27.85
C ARG A 89 10.01 -54.44 -26.85
N ILE A 90 9.24 -53.98 -25.88
CA ILE A 90 9.66 -53.04 -24.85
C ILE A 90 9.96 -53.79 -23.55
N GLY A 91 11.16 -53.61 -22.99
CA GLY A 91 11.45 -54.00 -21.61
C GLY A 91 10.82 -52.97 -20.66
N TYR A 92 9.64 -53.30 -20.15
CA TYR A 92 8.86 -52.44 -19.27
C TYR A 92 9.14 -52.86 -17.83
N TYR A 93 9.74 -51.99 -17.02
CA TYR A 93 10.27 -52.37 -15.71
C TYR A 93 9.61 -51.71 -14.50
N TYR A 94 9.53 -52.47 -13.41
CA TYR A 94 9.05 -51.97 -12.12
C TYR A 94 10.02 -50.95 -11.50
N GLY A 95 9.50 -49.96 -10.78
CA GLY A 95 10.31 -49.02 -10.01
C GLY A 95 9.57 -47.72 -9.71
N ASP A 96 9.71 -46.75 -10.62
CA ASP A 96 9.08 -45.44 -10.52
C ASP A 96 7.73 -45.44 -11.27
N THR A 97 6.63 -45.34 -10.52
CA THR A 97 5.26 -45.33 -11.07
C THR A 97 4.94 -44.04 -11.82
N ALA A 98 5.63 -42.93 -11.53
CA ALA A 98 5.54 -41.72 -12.35
C ALA A 98 6.28 -41.92 -13.68
N PHE A 99 7.34 -42.71 -13.70
CA PHE A 99 8.05 -43.06 -14.92
C PHE A 99 7.25 -44.02 -15.79
N GLN A 100 6.75 -45.12 -15.24
CA GLN A 100 5.92 -46.09 -15.96
C GLN A 100 5.16 -47.03 -14.98
N ASP A 101 3.86 -47.25 -15.24
CA ASP A 101 2.94 -48.03 -14.40
C ASP A 101 1.96 -48.86 -15.25
N GLY A 102 1.24 -49.82 -14.64
CA GLY A 102 0.28 -50.73 -15.29
C GLY A 102 0.94 -51.99 -15.84
N PHE A 103 1.33 -52.90 -14.96
CA PHE A 103 2.19 -54.06 -15.23
C PHE A 103 1.43 -55.35 -15.54
N GLY A 104 0.22 -55.23 -16.10
CA GLY A 104 -0.61 -56.33 -16.58
C GLY A 104 -1.23 -56.02 -17.94
N ASP A 105 -1.67 -57.07 -18.65
CA ASP A 105 -2.32 -56.91 -19.95
C ASP A 105 -3.70 -56.24 -19.84
N ASP A 106 -4.38 -56.45 -18.71
CA ASP A 106 -5.68 -55.84 -18.39
C ASP A 106 -5.56 -54.54 -17.57
N GLU A 107 -4.34 -54.14 -17.18
CA GLU A 107 -4.11 -52.92 -16.41
C GLU A 107 -3.93 -51.71 -17.33
N ARG A 108 -4.50 -50.58 -16.90
CA ARG A 108 -4.34 -49.31 -17.63
C ARG A 108 -2.90 -48.81 -17.45
N LYS A 109 -2.13 -48.84 -18.53
CA LYS A 109 -0.77 -48.31 -18.57
C LYS A 109 -0.77 -46.79 -18.49
N SER A 110 0.20 -46.25 -17.77
CA SER A 110 0.42 -44.81 -17.62
C SER A 110 1.87 -44.51 -17.22
N GLY A 111 2.27 -43.24 -17.17
CA GLY A 111 3.61 -42.82 -16.76
C GLY A 111 4.38 -42.13 -17.89
N TYR A 112 5.41 -41.40 -17.52
CA TYR A 112 6.22 -40.58 -18.41
C TYR A 112 6.73 -41.34 -19.64
N ALA A 113 7.39 -42.48 -19.43
CA ALA A 113 7.96 -43.30 -20.51
C ALA A 113 6.86 -43.97 -21.33
N TYR A 114 5.76 -44.40 -20.71
CA TYR A 114 4.62 -44.97 -21.44
C TYR A 114 4.00 -43.96 -22.41
N GLU A 115 3.69 -42.75 -21.93
CA GLU A 115 3.16 -41.67 -22.77
C GLU A 115 4.14 -41.27 -23.87
N TYR A 116 5.45 -41.32 -23.59
CA TYR A 116 6.47 -41.11 -24.61
C TYR A 116 6.44 -42.20 -25.69
N TYR A 117 6.36 -43.48 -25.33
CA TYR A 117 6.18 -44.56 -26.32
C TYR A 117 4.93 -44.32 -27.18
N GLN A 118 3.79 -44.05 -26.55
CA GLN A 118 2.53 -43.81 -27.27
C GLN A 118 2.61 -42.61 -28.21
N ARG A 119 3.32 -41.55 -27.80
CA ARG A 119 3.51 -40.37 -28.65
C ARG A 119 4.47 -40.61 -29.81
N LEU A 120 5.44 -41.52 -29.66
CA LEU A 120 6.37 -41.93 -30.71
C LEU A 120 5.75 -42.90 -31.73
N ALA A 121 4.82 -43.77 -31.31
CA ALA A 121 4.19 -44.79 -32.17
C ALA A 121 3.74 -44.28 -33.55
N PRO A 122 2.97 -43.17 -33.68
CA PRO A 122 2.51 -42.70 -34.98
C PRO A 122 3.62 -42.14 -35.87
N TYR A 123 4.73 -41.65 -35.29
CA TYR A 123 5.87 -41.15 -36.06
C TYR A 123 6.79 -42.29 -36.52
N ALA A 124 6.96 -43.32 -35.69
CA ALA A 124 7.80 -44.47 -35.99
C ALA A 124 7.07 -45.57 -36.79
N GLY A 125 5.73 -45.59 -36.77
CA GLY A 125 4.93 -46.67 -37.35
C GLY A 125 5.05 -47.98 -36.56
N TRP A 126 5.12 -47.88 -35.23
CA TRP A 126 5.40 -49.00 -34.33
C TRP A 126 4.19 -49.42 -33.49
N ASP A 127 4.05 -50.73 -33.30
CA ASP A 127 3.19 -51.33 -32.29
C ASP A 127 4.05 -51.97 -31.20
N TYR A 128 3.71 -51.71 -29.93
CA TYR A 128 4.52 -52.16 -28.81
C TYR A 128 3.97 -53.41 -28.14
N THR A 129 4.85 -54.37 -27.86
CA THR A 129 4.61 -55.45 -26.89
C THR A 129 5.47 -55.24 -25.65
N TYR A 130 4.88 -55.37 -24.47
CA TYR A 130 5.54 -55.09 -23.21
C TYR A 130 5.94 -56.38 -22.51
N ARG A 131 7.19 -56.45 -22.06
CA ARG A 131 7.66 -57.50 -21.16
C ARG A 131 7.95 -56.88 -19.79
N TYR A 132 7.15 -57.27 -18.80
CA TYR A 132 7.23 -56.75 -17.43
C TYR A 132 8.38 -57.42 -16.67
N LEU A 133 9.34 -56.63 -16.20
CA LEU A 133 10.62 -57.10 -15.64
C LEU A 133 11.09 -56.20 -14.49
N THR A 134 12.05 -56.62 -13.68
CA THR A 134 12.83 -55.66 -12.89
C THR A 134 13.78 -54.87 -13.80
N ARG A 135 14.28 -53.71 -13.36
CA ARG A 135 15.21 -52.90 -14.19
C ARG A 135 16.47 -53.68 -14.60
N SER A 136 17.03 -54.47 -13.69
CA SER A 136 18.18 -55.33 -13.96
C SER A 136 17.87 -56.39 -15.01
N GLU A 137 16.71 -57.04 -14.91
CA GLU A 137 16.24 -58.03 -15.88
C GLU A 137 15.90 -57.41 -17.23
N ALA A 138 15.39 -56.18 -17.28
CA ALA A 138 15.13 -55.46 -18.53
C ALA A 138 16.42 -55.17 -19.30
N ILE A 139 17.48 -54.76 -18.59
CA ILE A 139 18.81 -54.55 -19.19
C ILE A 139 19.42 -55.89 -19.67
N GLU A 140 19.24 -56.97 -18.90
CA GLU A 140 19.70 -58.31 -19.32
C GLU A 140 18.92 -58.85 -20.53
N ALA A 141 17.60 -58.68 -20.54
CA ALA A 141 16.73 -59.01 -21.67
C ALA A 141 17.10 -58.20 -22.91
N LEU A 142 17.45 -56.92 -22.74
CA LEU A 142 17.95 -56.08 -23.83
C LEU A 142 19.29 -56.62 -24.35
N ARG A 143 20.19 -57.10 -23.48
CA ARG A 143 21.47 -57.71 -23.87
C ARG A 143 21.27 -58.99 -24.67
N ASN A 144 20.30 -59.81 -24.27
CA ASN A 144 19.99 -61.09 -24.90
C ASN A 144 19.13 -60.96 -26.18
N GLY A 145 18.62 -59.76 -26.48
CA GLY A 145 17.73 -59.53 -27.63
C GLY A 145 16.30 -60.05 -27.42
N GLU A 146 15.94 -60.29 -26.18
CA GLU A 146 14.60 -60.70 -25.76
C GLU A 146 13.62 -59.52 -25.81
N VAL A 147 14.13 -58.30 -25.58
CA VAL A 147 13.45 -57.03 -25.86
C VAL A 147 14.32 -56.18 -26.78
N ASP A 148 13.68 -55.26 -27.49
CA ASP A 148 14.33 -54.41 -28.48
C ASP A 148 14.74 -53.05 -27.90
N ILE A 149 13.92 -52.46 -27.02
CA ILE A 149 14.11 -51.12 -26.45
C ILE A 149 13.81 -51.11 -24.94
N VAL A 150 14.60 -50.33 -24.19
CA VAL A 150 14.35 -50.00 -22.77
C VAL A 150 14.55 -48.49 -22.57
N ALA A 151 13.54 -47.79 -22.07
CA ALA A 151 13.61 -46.38 -21.69
C ALA A 151 14.36 -46.16 -20.37
N GLY A 152 14.78 -44.92 -20.11
CA GLY A 152 15.22 -44.53 -18.77
C GLY A 152 16.62 -45.04 -18.41
N ILE A 153 17.51 -45.23 -19.38
CA ILE A 153 18.85 -45.76 -19.14
C ILE A 153 19.89 -44.63 -19.20
N ASN A 154 20.75 -44.57 -18.18
CA ASN A 154 21.90 -43.66 -18.18
C ASN A 154 22.91 -44.10 -19.25
N LYS A 155 23.32 -43.19 -20.11
CA LYS A 155 24.35 -43.44 -21.12
C LYS A 155 25.74 -43.39 -20.47
N THR A 156 26.36 -44.56 -20.26
CA THR A 156 27.70 -44.68 -19.65
C THR A 156 28.68 -45.35 -20.63
N PRO A 157 30.00 -45.08 -20.54
CA PRO A 157 31.00 -45.68 -21.43
C PRO A 157 31.02 -47.22 -21.43
N GLN A 158 30.55 -47.84 -20.35
CA GLN A 158 30.40 -49.29 -20.25
C GLN A 158 29.18 -49.77 -21.03
N LEU A 159 28.02 -49.13 -20.84
CA LEU A 159 26.78 -49.52 -21.52
C LEU A 159 26.80 -49.19 -23.01
N GLU A 160 27.51 -48.14 -23.44
CA GLU A 160 27.69 -47.80 -24.86
C GLU A 160 28.47 -48.87 -25.65
N LYS A 161 29.21 -49.75 -24.97
CA LYS A 161 29.85 -50.91 -25.62
C LYS A 161 28.88 -52.08 -25.82
N GLU A 162 27.75 -52.07 -25.10
CA GLU A 162 26.79 -53.16 -25.05
C GLU A 162 25.49 -52.84 -25.79
N PHE A 163 25.10 -51.56 -25.85
CA PHE A 163 23.82 -51.07 -26.37
C PHE A 163 24.01 -49.86 -27.28
N LEU A 164 23.01 -49.64 -28.11
CA LEU A 164 22.83 -48.39 -28.85
C LEU A 164 21.96 -47.45 -28.00
N PHE A 165 22.15 -46.14 -28.15
CA PHE A 165 21.39 -45.13 -27.40
C PHE A 165 20.82 -44.10 -28.34
N SER A 166 19.60 -43.66 -28.07
CA SER A 166 18.97 -42.54 -28.78
C SER A 166 19.85 -41.30 -28.78
N SER A 167 19.73 -40.51 -29.84
CA SER A 167 20.46 -39.26 -30.02
C SER A 167 19.93 -38.16 -29.08
N ALA A 168 18.62 -38.10 -28.88
CA ALA A 168 17.98 -37.22 -27.90
C ALA A 168 17.78 -37.91 -26.55
N ASP A 169 18.03 -37.18 -25.47
CA ASP A 169 17.65 -37.60 -24.13
C ASP A 169 16.14 -37.45 -23.91
N MET A 170 15.67 -38.01 -22.80
CA MET A 170 14.26 -38.08 -22.48
C MET A 170 13.69 -36.80 -21.85
N GLY A 171 14.46 -35.72 -21.67
CA GLY A 171 13.97 -34.41 -21.19
C GLY A 171 13.62 -34.35 -19.70
N LEU A 172 14.25 -35.21 -18.89
CA LEU A 172 14.10 -35.23 -17.43
C LEU A 172 15.23 -34.43 -16.76
N ASP A 173 14.90 -33.74 -15.67
CA ASP A 173 15.85 -32.91 -14.94
C ASP A 173 16.89 -33.79 -14.20
N GLY A 174 18.16 -33.39 -14.20
CA GLY A 174 19.26 -34.16 -13.58
C GLY A 174 20.11 -34.95 -14.58
N ASN A 175 20.32 -36.25 -14.32
CA ASN A 175 21.13 -37.09 -15.20
C ASN A 175 20.35 -37.44 -16.49
N PRO A 176 20.94 -37.21 -17.68
CA PRO A 176 20.24 -37.45 -18.94
C PRO A 176 19.96 -38.95 -19.12
N LEU A 177 18.68 -39.28 -19.22
CA LEU A 177 18.17 -40.61 -19.49
C LEU A 177 17.84 -40.78 -20.96
N TYR A 178 18.13 -41.95 -21.51
CA TYR A 178 17.97 -42.25 -22.93
C TYR A 178 17.15 -43.53 -23.13
N PHE A 179 16.66 -43.71 -24.36
CA PHE A 179 16.24 -45.02 -24.82
C PHE A 179 17.48 -45.84 -25.20
N ALA A 180 17.65 -47.00 -24.56
CA ALA A 180 18.65 -47.98 -24.94
C ALA A 180 18.01 -48.98 -25.91
N VAL A 181 18.72 -49.27 -27.01
CA VAL A 181 18.29 -50.17 -28.08
C VAL A 181 19.28 -51.33 -28.17
N ASN A 182 18.78 -52.52 -28.46
CA ASN A 182 19.63 -53.69 -28.65
C ASN A 182 20.68 -53.43 -29.75
N LYS A 183 21.94 -53.80 -29.51
CA LYS A 183 23.06 -53.54 -30.43
C LYS A 183 22.90 -54.10 -31.86
N ASN A 184 22.04 -55.10 -32.04
CA ASN A 184 21.77 -55.71 -33.34
C ASN A 184 20.58 -55.03 -34.07
N ARG A 185 19.91 -54.07 -33.43
CA ARG A 185 18.72 -53.35 -33.94
C ARG A 185 19.04 -51.91 -34.31
N GLY A 186 20.10 -51.70 -35.08
CA GLY A 186 20.44 -50.38 -35.61
C GLY A 186 19.36 -49.80 -36.53
N ASP A 187 18.51 -50.66 -37.12
CA ASP A 187 17.31 -50.24 -37.85
C ASP A 187 16.33 -49.48 -36.94
N LEU A 188 16.08 -50.00 -35.72
CA LEU A 188 15.17 -49.34 -34.77
C LEU A 188 15.76 -48.07 -34.18
N LEU A 189 17.07 -47.99 -33.99
CA LEU A 189 17.69 -46.75 -33.52
C LEU A 189 17.48 -45.61 -34.52
N ALA A 190 17.71 -45.87 -35.80
CA ALA A 190 17.53 -44.86 -36.85
C ALA A 190 16.06 -44.41 -36.95
N GLU A 191 15.11 -45.34 -36.84
CA GLU A 191 13.67 -45.04 -36.79
C GLU A 191 13.29 -44.25 -35.53
N LEU A 192 13.84 -44.60 -34.37
CA LEU A 192 13.60 -43.89 -33.10
C LEU A 192 14.11 -42.45 -33.14
N ASP A 193 15.34 -42.24 -33.61
CA ASP A 193 15.95 -40.92 -33.67
C ASP A 193 15.15 -39.99 -34.59
N GLN A 194 14.72 -40.49 -35.75
CA GLN A 194 13.86 -39.74 -36.66
C GLN A 194 12.50 -39.44 -36.01
N ALA A 195 11.88 -40.42 -35.34
CA ALA A 195 10.59 -40.24 -34.67
C ALA A 195 10.67 -39.23 -33.51
N GLN A 196 11.77 -39.20 -32.75
CA GLN A 196 11.99 -38.19 -31.72
C GLN A 196 12.17 -36.79 -32.33
N GLU A 197 12.93 -36.66 -33.43
CA GLU A 197 13.08 -35.39 -34.14
C GLU A 197 11.75 -34.86 -34.68
N ASP A 198 10.96 -35.73 -35.32
CA ASP A 198 9.66 -35.38 -35.88
C ASP A 198 8.65 -35.01 -34.77
N LEU A 199 8.65 -35.74 -33.67
CA LEU A 199 7.81 -35.42 -32.51
C LEU A 199 8.16 -34.05 -31.94
N LEU A 200 9.43 -33.79 -31.64
CA LEU A 200 9.85 -32.55 -31.00
C LEU A 200 9.77 -31.33 -31.94
N THR A 201 9.83 -31.55 -33.25
CA THR A 201 9.57 -30.50 -34.24
C THR A 201 8.09 -30.13 -34.29
N ASN A 202 7.19 -31.12 -34.21
CA ASN A 202 5.74 -30.89 -34.27
C ASN A 202 5.14 -30.48 -32.91
N ASP A 203 5.74 -30.90 -31.81
CA ASP A 203 5.29 -30.64 -30.44
C ASP A 203 6.50 -30.29 -29.53
N PRO A 204 7.05 -29.05 -29.66
CA PRO A 204 8.29 -28.67 -28.97
C PRO A 204 8.19 -28.68 -27.44
N ASN A 205 6.98 -28.57 -26.89
CA ASN A 205 6.75 -28.55 -25.46
C ASN A 205 6.42 -29.93 -24.88
N PHE A 206 6.32 -30.98 -25.71
CA PHE A 206 5.91 -32.31 -25.29
C PHE A 206 6.68 -32.79 -24.04
N LEU A 207 8.02 -32.70 -24.05
CA LEU A 207 8.85 -33.16 -22.92
C LEU A 207 8.58 -32.34 -21.66
N ALA A 208 8.42 -31.02 -21.78
CA ALA A 208 8.11 -30.15 -20.65
C ALA A 208 6.71 -30.43 -20.08
N ASP A 209 5.72 -30.64 -20.94
CA ASP A 209 4.33 -30.92 -20.54
C ASP A 209 4.18 -32.33 -19.96
N ASN A 210 4.85 -33.33 -20.55
CA ASN A 210 4.87 -34.69 -20.04
C ASN A 210 5.60 -34.73 -18.69
N ARG A 211 6.71 -33.99 -18.54
CA ARG A 211 7.42 -33.86 -17.26
C ARG A 211 6.54 -33.18 -16.25
N LYS A 212 5.83 -32.12 -16.65
CA LYS A 212 4.88 -31.43 -15.79
C LYS A 212 3.77 -32.35 -15.30
N LYS A 213 3.24 -33.20 -16.19
CA LYS A 213 2.14 -34.13 -15.89
C LYS A 213 2.52 -35.20 -14.87
N TYR A 214 3.75 -35.73 -14.93
CA TYR A 214 4.18 -36.85 -14.06
C TYR A 214 5.13 -36.44 -12.94
N TYR A 215 5.80 -35.30 -13.05
CA TYR A 215 6.85 -34.87 -12.12
C TYR A 215 6.69 -33.44 -11.58
N ALA A 216 5.82 -32.57 -12.14
CA ALA A 216 5.60 -31.22 -11.57
C ALA A 216 4.51 -31.16 -10.50
N ASN A 217 4.04 -32.31 -10.00
CA ASN A 217 3.08 -32.44 -8.90
C ASN A 217 3.35 -33.73 -8.12
N SER A 218 4.60 -34.03 -7.73
CA SER A 218 4.88 -35.17 -6.84
C SER A 218 4.50 -34.88 -5.38
N GLY A 219 3.33 -34.30 -5.18
CA GLY A 219 2.49 -34.44 -3.99
C GLY A 219 1.59 -35.67 -4.12
N MET A 220 2.15 -36.79 -4.59
CA MET A 220 1.60 -38.09 -4.20
C MET A 220 2.08 -38.30 -2.77
N THR A 221 1.14 -38.54 -1.86
CA THR A 221 1.45 -39.18 -0.60
C THR A 221 2.01 -40.55 -0.92
N THR A 222 3.32 -40.66 -1.15
CA THR A 222 4.03 -41.94 -1.11
C THR A 222 3.61 -42.55 0.22
N ALA A 223 2.89 -43.66 0.21
CA ALA A 223 2.52 -44.28 1.47
C ALA A 223 3.74 -45.05 1.94
N LEU A 224 4.16 -44.85 3.18
CA LEU A 224 5.22 -45.64 3.80
C LEU A 224 4.95 -47.13 3.57
N THR A 225 5.97 -47.85 3.12
CA THR A 225 5.92 -49.30 2.97
C THR A 225 5.70 -49.97 4.32
N LYS A 226 5.32 -51.26 4.32
CA LYS A 226 5.12 -52.00 5.57
C LYS A 226 6.44 -52.12 6.34
N GLU A 227 7.54 -52.24 5.63
CA GLU A 227 8.89 -52.33 6.16
C GLU A 227 9.30 -51.01 6.84
N GLU A 228 9.01 -49.87 6.22
CA GLU A 228 9.29 -48.54 6.79
C GLU A 228 8.41 -48.23 8.00
N HIS A 229 7.13 -48.59 7.95
CA HIS A 229 6.25 -48.48 9.11
C HIS A 229 6.74 -49.31 10.29
N ALA A 230 7.12 -50.57 10.07
CA ALA A 230 7.66 -51.42 11.13
C ALA A 230 8.98 -50.86 11.70
N TRP A 231 9.84 -50.31 10.83
CA TRP A 231 11.08 -49.65 11.24
C TRP A 231 10.81 -48.41 12.10
N LEU A 232 9.83 -47.58 11.73
CA LEU A 232 9.45 -46.39 12.50
C LEU A 232 8.84 -46.76 13.86
N GLU A 233 8.00 -47.79 13.91
CA GLU A 233 7.45 -48.32 15.16
C GLU A 233 8.55 -48.81 16.11
N GLU A 234 9.59 -49.47 15.58
CA GLU A 234 10.75 -49.90 16.37
C GLU A 234 11.62 -48.71 16.83
N LYS A 235 11.86 -47.74 15.95
CA LYS A 235 12.66 -46.53 16.25
C LYS A 235 11.99 -45.66 17.31
N GLY A 236 10.66 -45.53 17.26
CA GLY A 236 9.79 -44.86 18.23
C GLY A 236 9.88 -43.33 18.28
N SER A 237 11.00 -42.72 17.90
CA SER A 237 11.12 -41.27 17.69
C SER A 237 12.35 -40.93 16.85
N ILE A 238 12.27 -39.86 16.07
CA ILE A 238 13.41 -39.29 15.34
C ILE A 238 13.94 -38.06 16.08
N THR A 239 15.25 -37.92 16.21
CA THR A 239 15.91 -36.74 16.77
C THR A 239 16.46 -35.87 15.65
N LEU A 240 15.92 -34.66 15.48
CA LEU A 240 16.30 -33.72 14.45
C LEU A 240 17.10 -32.54 15.01
N GLY A 241 18.35 -32.39 14.57
CA GLY A 241 19.18 -31.23 14.83
C GLY A 241 18.86 -30.07 13.89
N TYR A 242 18.76 -28.84 14.42
CA TYR A 242 18.55 -27.67 13.57
C TYR A 242 19.30 -26.41 13.98
N LEU A 243 19.52 -25.51 13.03
CA LEU A 243 20.14 -24.20 13.29
C LEU A 243 19.14 -23.20 13.89
N SER A 244 19.45 -22.63 15.05
CA SER A 244 18.58 -21.68 15.79
C SER A 244 18.56 -20.27 15.20
N GLY A 245 19.68 -19.81 14.64
CA GLY A 245 19.88 -18.44 14.15
C GLY A 245 19.78 -18.27 12.63
N ASN A 246 18.97 -19.07 11.94
CA ASN A 246 18.95 -19.13 10.47
C ASN A 246 17.57 -18.84 9.88
N LEU A 247 16.82 -17.90 10.47
CA LEU A 247 15.54 -17.45 9.91
C LEU A 247 15.75 -16.77 8.54
N PRO A 248 14.81 -16.95 7.59
CA PRO A 248 13.50 -17.61 7.73
C PRO A 248 13.51 -19.14 7.64
N ILE A 249 14.65 -19.78 7.40
CA ILE A 249 14.76 -21.22 7.12
C ILE A 249 14.51 -22.06 8.37
N SER A 250 15.25 -21.78 9.44
CA SER A 250 15.10 -22.46 10.73
C SER A 250 15.43 -21.53 11.88
N GLY A 251 14.65 -21.62 12.94
CA GLY A 251 14.93 -20.94 14.20
C GLY A 251 14.08 -21.50 15.33
N HIS A 252 13.96 -20.76 16.42
CA HIS A 252 12.99 -21.07 17.47
C HIS A 252 12.32 -19.83 18.03
N ASP A 253 11.22 -20.02 18.76
CA ASP A 253 10.61 -18.98 19.59
C ASP A 253 11.24 -18.94 20.99
N ASP A 254 10.77 -18.01 21.83
CA ASP A 254 11.24 -17.83 23.22
C ASP A 254 11.00 -19.07 24.11
N GLN A 255 10.17 -20.01 23.68
CA GLN A 255 9.90 -21.27 24.38
C GLN A 255 10.76 -22.43 23.86
N GLY A 256 11.64 -22.17 22.87
CA GLY A 256 12.49 -23.17 22.24
C GLY A 256 11.77 -24.04 21.21
N LYS A 257 10.53 -23.70 20.81
CA LYS A 257 9.81 -24.42 19.77
C LYS A 257 10.37 -24.02 18.40
N PRO A 258 10.65 -24.97 17.48
CA PRO A 258 11.12 -24.64 16.14
C PRO A 258 10.17 -23.70 15.37
N THR A 259 10.76 -22.72 14.68
CA THR A 259 10.09 -21.73 13.83
C THR A 259 10.73 -21.71 12.44
N GLY A 260 10.26 -20.82 11.56
CA GLY A 260 10.72 -20.75 10.16
C GLY A 260 10.02 -21.76 9.26
N VAL A 261 10.67 -22.06 8.13
CA VAL A 261 10.26 -23.13 7.20
C VAL A 261 10.24 -24.47 7.94
N LEU A 262 11.29 -24.79 8.69
CA LEU A 262 11.36 -26.02 9.49
C LEU A 262 10.18 -26.14 10.47
N GLY A 263 9.90 -25.10 11.25
CA GLY A 263 8.79 -25.12 12.21
C GLY A 263 7.41 -25.30 11.56
N SER A 264 7.28 -24.93 10.28
CA SER A 264 6.03 -25.12 9.51
C SER A 264 5.93 -26.52 8.91
N ALA A 265 7.07 -27.11 8.52
CA ALA A 265 7.18 -28.46 7.96
C ALA A 265 6.96 -29.57 9.01
N LEU A 266 7.53 -29.42 10.21
CA LEU A 266 7.57 -30.47 11.23
C LEU A 266 6.20 -31.13 11.54
N PRO A 267 5.08 -30.39 11.72
CA PRO A 267 3.80 -31.01 12.01
C PRO A 267 3.31 -31.97 10.92
N ILE A 268 3.56 -31.64 9.65
CA ILE A 268 3.18 -32.48 8.49
C ILE A 268 4.05 -33.73 8.46
N MET A 269 5.35 -33.57 8.73
CA MET A 269 6.27 -34.69 8.80
C MET A 269 5.92 -35.63 9.95
N GLU A 270 5.61 -35.11 11.15
CA GLU A 270 5.17 -35.93 12.30
C GLU A 270 3.87 -36.67 12.01
N GLU A 271 2.91 -36.02 11.34
CA GLU A 271 1.65 -36.66 10.93
C GLU A 271 1.89 -37.79 9.93
N TYR A 272 2.74 -37.56 8.93
CA TYR A 272 3.09 -38.57 7.92
C TYR A 272 3.85 -39.76 8.53
N LEU A 273 4.83 -39.51 9.38
CA LEU A 273 5.68 -40.53 9.96
C LEU A 273 4.99 -41.34 11.06
N GLY A 274 3.96 -40.78 11.71
CA GLY A 274 3.23 -41.44 12.81
C GLY A 274 4.03 -41.58 14.10
N ILE A 275 5.25 -41.02 14.17
CA ILE A 275 6.11 -40.99 15.35
C ILE A 275 6.58 -39.55 15.64
N PRO A 276 6.88 -39.21 16.91
CA PRO A 276 7.30 -37.85 17.26
C PRO A 276 8.70 -37.52 16.74
N ILE A 277 8.88 -36.27 16.30
CA ILE A 277 10.19 -35.70 15.96
C ILE A 277 10.67 -34.81 17.12
N LYS A 278 11.66 -35.30 17.86
CA LYS A 278 12.33 -34.51 18.92
C LYS A 278 13.34 -33.58 18.28
N THR A 279 13.33 -32.30 18.63
CA THR A 279 14.24 -31.33 18.01
C THR A 279 15.34 -30.88 18.97
N LYS A 280 16.53 -30.63 18.44
CA LYS A 280 17.70 -30.10 19.16
C LYS A 280 18.27 -28.90 18.41
N ALA A 281 18.26 -27.74 19.04
CA ALA A 281 18.79 -26.50 18.47
C ALA A 281 20.31 -26.45 18.57
N PHE A 282 20.96 -25.89 17.55
CA PHE A 282 22.40 -25.65 17.48
C PHE A 282 22.69 -24.23 16.99
N ASP A 283 23.67 -23.58 17.60
CA ASP A 283 24.07 -22.21 17.25
C ASP A 283 25.06 -22.15 16.08
N SER A 284 25.63 -23.30 15.69
CA SER A 284 26.56 -23.39 14.57
C SER A 284 26.37 -24.67 13.76
N ARG A 285 26.62 -24.57 12.45
CA ARG A 285 26.64 -25.71 11.53
C ARG A 285 27.66 -26.76 11.97
N TYR A 286 28.83 -26.33 12.43
CA TYR A 286 29.87 -27.23 12.93
C TYR A 286 29.35 -28.12 14.06
N ALA A 287 28.74 -27.53 15.09
CA ALA A 287 28.20 -28.29 16.23
C ALA A 287 27.08 -29.26 15.80
N MET A 288 26.19 -28.81 14.91
CA MET A 288 25.12 -29.66 14.36
C MET A 288 25.67 -30.85 13.58
N ARG A 289 26.74 -30.66 12.82
CA ARG A 289 27.40 -31.70 12.02
C ARG A 289 28.16 -32.71 12.86
N GLU A 290 28.85 -32.26 13.91
CA GLU A 290 29.50 -33.17 14.84
C GLU A 290 28.46 -33.99 15.61
N ALA A 291 27.29 -33.43 15.90
CA ALA A 291 26.20 -34.15 16.54
C ALA A 291 25.67 -35.32 15.71
N ILE A 292 25.50 -35.17 14.39
CA ILE A 292 25.06 -36.29 13.54
C ILE A 292 26.14 -37.37 13.41
N LYS A 293 27.41 -36.99 13.27
CA LYS A 293 28.53 -37.96 13.23
C LYS A 293 28.67 -38.76 14.53
N ASN A 294 28.38 -38.12 15.66
CA ASN A 294 28.42 -38.75 16.97
C ASN A 294 27.12 -39.49 17.33
N ASN A 295 26.17 -39.61 16.38
CA ASN A 295 24.85 -40.22 16.59
C ASN A 295 24.05 -39.57 17.74
N GLU A 296 24.26 -38.28 18.00
CA GLU A 296 23.44 -37.50 18.97
C GLU A 296 22.10 -37.06 18.38
N VAL A 297 22.03 -36.95 17.06
CA VAL A 297 20.83 -36.65 16.27
C VAL A 297 20.79 -37.59 15.07
N ASP A 298 19.58 -37.97 14.66
CA ASP A 298 19.34 -38.87 13.53
C ASP A 298 19.32 -38.10 12.19
N VAL A 299 18.83 -36.86 12.22
CA VAL A 299 18.61 -35.99 11.05
C VAL A 299 19.12 -34.58 11.37
N ILE A 300 19.66 -33.86 10.38
CA ILE A 300 20.01 -32.43 10.52
C ILE A 300 19.40 -31.55 9.44
N PHE A 301 19.10 -30.29 9.79
CA PHE A 301 18.58 -29.28 8.87
C PHE A 301 18.92 -27.84 9.32
N PRO A 302 19.26 -26.90 8.43
CA PRO A 302 19.41 -27.07 6.99
C PRO A 302 20.82 -27.51 6.61
N VAL A 303 20.92 -28.34 5.58
CA VAL A 303 22.17 -28.67 4.88
C VAL A 303 22.05 -28.17 3.45
N TYR A 304 23.12 -27.56 2.93
CA TYR A 304 23.13 -27.07 1.56
C TYR A 304 23.09 -28.24 0.57
N ASP A 305 22.33 -28.06 -0.50
CA ASP A 305 22.29 -29.03 -1.59
C ASP A 305 23.48 -28.85 -2.52
N ASP A 306 24.64 -29.39 -2.12
CA ASP A 306 25.89 -29.25 -2.84
C ASP A 306 26.67 -30.58 -2.91
N ALA A 307 27.42 -30.77 -4.00
CA ALA A 307 28.16 -32.01 -4.26
C ALA A 307 29.21 -32.30 -3.16
N TRP A 308 29.78 -31.25 -2.58
CA TRP A 308 30.80 -31.37 -1.53
C TRP A 308 30.23 -31.95 -0.24
N SER A 309 29.06 -31.46 0.20
CA SER A 309 28.31 -31.98 1.35
C SER A 309 27.89 -33.44 1.15
N ARG A 310 27.57 -33.86 -0.08
CA ARG A 310 27.19 -35.25 -0.41
C ARG A 310 28.35 -36.23 -0.42
N GLU A 311 29.53 -35.80 -0.91
CA GLU A 311 30.68 -36.69 -1.13
C GLU A 311 31.66 -36.71 0.05
N LYS A 312 31.90 -35.57 0.69
CA LYS A 312 32.96 -35.45 1.70
C LYS A 312 32.48 -35.73 3.13
N GLU A 313 31.18 -35.64 3.37
CA GLU A 313 30.61 -35.63 4.72
C GLU A 313 29.88 -36.91 5.10
N ASP A 314 29.84 -37.86 4.16
CA ASP A 314 29.23 -39.17 4.36
C ASP A 314 27.75 -39.10 4.79
N LEU A 315 27.00 -38.15 4.20
CA LEU A 315 25.57 -37.93 4.45
C LEU A 315 24.72 -38.29 3.23
N TYR A 316 23.51 -38.81 3.47
CA TYR A 316 22.43 -38.79 2.48
C TYR A 316 21.63 -37.50 2.63
N GLN A 317 21.31 -36.87 1.51
CA GLN A 317 20.51 -35.65 1.49
C GLN A 317 19.17 -35.93 0.79
N THR A 318 18.11 -35.31 1.30
CA THR A 318 16.84 -35.26 0.59
C THR A 318 16.92 -34.27 -0.57
N THR A 319 15.91 -34.28 -1.43
CA THR A 319 15.61 -33.12 -2.28
C THR A 319 15.48 -31.87 -1.41
N PRO A 320 15.86 -30.69 -1.92
CA PRO A 320 15.71 -29.43 -1.18
C PRO A 320 14.27 -29.23 -0.71
N LEU A 321 14.11 -28.91 0.58
CA LEU A 321 12.83 -28.50 1.15
C LEU A 321 12.47 -27.07 0.71
N VAL A 322 13.49 -26.22 0.57
CA VAL A 322 13.33 -24.82 0.18
C VAL A 322 14.57 -24.37 -0.58
N GLU A 323 14.36 -23.61 -1.65
CA GLU A 323 15.41 -22.90 -2.37
C GLU A 323 15.37 -21.42 -2.03
N ASP A 324 16.53 -20.82 -1.79
CA ASP A 324 16.66 -19.37 -1.61
C ASP A 324 17.63 -18.80 -2.66
N ARG A 325 17.29 -17.66 -3.23
CA ARG A 325 18.12 -17.01 -4.25
C ARG A 325 19.38 -16.46 -3.61
N ILE A 326 20.46 -16.40 -4.38
CA ILE A 326 21.68 -15.72 -3.94
C ILE A 326 21.54 -14.21 -4.21
N MET A 327 21.94 -13.41 -3.24
CA MET A 327 21.98 -11.95 -3.28
C MET A 327 23.38 -11.46 -2.93
N VAL A 328 23.75 -10.32 -3.50
CA VAL A 328 24.88 -9.50 -3.06
C VAL A 328 24.39 -8.17 -2.51
N ALA A 329 24.97 -7.74 -1.39
CA ALA A 329 24.87 -6.39 -0.86
C ALA A 329 26.16 -5.63 -1.17
N TYR A 330 26.08 -4.38 -1.59
CA TYR A 330 27.24 -3.59 -2.03
C TYR A 330 27.06 -2.09 -1.77
N THR A 331 28.15 -1.33 -1.90
CA THR A 331 28.17 0.14 -1.77
C THR A 331 28.35 0.80 -3.14
N GLY A 332 27.79 2.00 -3.32
CA GLY A 332 27.97 2.77 -4.56
C GLY A 332 27.16 2.24 -5.75
N ASP A 333 27.67 2.49 -6.96
CA ASP A 333 27.03 2.05 -8.20
C ASP A 333 27.32 0.57 -8.48
N TYR A 334 26.41 -0.12 -9.17
CA TYR A 334 26.63 -1.49 -9.60
C TYR A 334 27.59 -1.51 -10.81
N ASP A 335 28.82 -1.95 -10.60
CA ASP A 335 29.84 -2.10 -11.63
C ASP A 335 30.52 -3.48 -11.58
N ASP A 336 31.47 -3.71 -12.49
CA ASP A 336 32.21 -4.97 -12.60
C ASP A 336 33.13 -5.23 -11.38
N ASP A 337 33.34 -4.24 -10.51
CA ASP A 337 34.22 -4.35 -9.34
C ASP A 337 33.47 -4.87 -8.10
N VAL A 338 32.13 -4.89 -8.13
CA VAL A 338 31.27 -5.37 -7.02
C VAL A 338 31.61 -6.81 -6.61
N LEU A 339 32.07 -7.65 -7.53
CA LEU A 339 32.41 -9.05 -7.27
C LEU A 339 33.92 -9.31 -7.04
N LYS A 340 34.76 -8.27 -6.96
CA LYS A 340 36.21 -8.46 -6.79
C LYS A 340 36.62 -8.91 -5.40
N ARG A 341 36.16 -8.24 -4.34
CA ARG A 341 36.42 -8.65 -2.94
C ARG A 341 35.10 -8.92 -2.27
N VAL A 342 34.70 -10.18 -2.25
CA VAL A 342 33.39 -10.59 -1.76
C VAL A 342 33.55 -11.12 -0.34
N ALA A 343 32.93 -10.47 0.63
CA ALA A 343 32.80 -11.02 1.96
C ALA A 343 31.77 -12.15 1.96
N SER A 344 32.14 -13.25 2.60
CA SER A 344 31.18 -14.28 2.96
C SER A 344 31.41 -14.77 4.39
N THR A 345 30.56 -15.69 4.83
CA THR A 345 30.67 -16.32 6.15
C THR A 345 31.14 -17.76 6.01
N GLU A 346 31.61 -18.36 7.10
CA GLU A 346 32.14 -19.74 7.19
C GLU A 346 31.21 -20.84 6.62
N ALA A 347 29.99 -20.49 6.22
CA ALA A 347 28.95 -21.34 5.68
C ALA A 347 28.84 -21.37 4.14
N ALA A 348 29.72 -20.71 3.40
CA ALA A 348 29.47 -20.35 2.00
C ALA A 348 30.26 -21.17 0.97
N ILE A 349 30.38 -22.48 1.16
CA ILE A 349 31.13 -23.34 0.24
C ILE A 349 30.52 -23.31 -1.18
N GLY A 350 29.19 -23.37 -1.31
CA GLY A 350 28.50 -23.27 -2.60
C GLY A 350 28.68 -21.92 -3.31
N GLN A 351 28.87 -20.85 -2.53
CA GLN A 351 29.03 -19.49 -3.06
C GLN A 351 30.45 -19.28 -3.63
N GLN A 352 31.44 -20.02 -3.13
CA GLN A 352 32.78 -20.01 -3.72
C GLN A 352 32.77 -20.60 -5.14
N GLU A 353 32.15 -21.76 -5.34
CA GLU A 353 32.03 -22.39 -6.67
C GLU A 353 31.29 -21.48 -7.66
N PHE A 354 30.20 -20.85 -7.20
CA PHE A 354 29.46 -19.88 -8.02
C PHE A 354 30.33 -18.68 -8.42
N LEU A 355 31.08 -18.11 -7.48
CA LEU A 355 31.95 -16.95 -7.76
C LEU A 355 33.09 -17.32 -8.71
N GLU A 356 33.73 -18.48 -8.52
CA GLU A 356 34.78 -18.97 -9.42
C GLU A 356 34.27 -19.16 -10.87
N GLN A 357 33.00 -19.56 -11.03
CA GLN A 357 32.36 -19.71 -12.35
C GLN A 357 31.97 -18.36 -12.97
N TYR A 358 31.51 -17.40 -12.16
CA TYR A 358 30.98 -16.13 -12.65
C TYR A 358 32.06 -15.07 -12.88
N ASP A 359 32.99 -14.92 -11.94
CA ASP A 359 34.15 -14.05 -12.03
C ASP A 359 35.39 -14.73 -11.41
N PRO A 360 36.26 -15.35 -12.23
CA PRO A 360 37.48 -16.00 -11.76
C PRO A 360 38.47 -15.07 -11.04
N SER A 361 38.28 -13.74 -11.12
CA SER A 361 39.10 -12.76 -10.41
C SER A 361 38.55 -12.40 -9.02
N ALA A 362 37.37 -12.91 -8.65
CA ALA A 362 36.76 -12.71 -7.36
C ALA A 362 37.60 -13.34 -6.23
N GLU A 363 37.94 -12.53 -5.24
CA GLU A 363 38.55 -12.94 -3.98
C GLU A 363 37.45 -13.07 -2.92
N LEU A 364 37.20 -14.30 -2.47
CA LEU A 364 36.28 -14.58 -1.37
C LEU A 364 37.01 -14.43 -0.02
N VAL A 365 36.51 -13.55 0.84
CA VAL A 365 37.05 -13.30 2.18
C VAL A 365 36.06 -13.77 3.23
N ASN A 366 36.45 -14.78 4.01
CA ASN A 366 35.58 -15.36 5.05
C ASN A 366 35.64 -14.59 6.36
N TYR A 367 34.46 -14.24 6.89
CA TYR A 367 34.27 -13.60 8.18
C TYR A 367 33.52 -14.51 9.16
N PRO A 368 33.77 -14.37 10.48
CA PRO A 368 33.18 -15.25 11.50
C PRO A 368 31.68 -15.03 11.70
N SER A 369 31.16 -13.86 11.32
CA SER A 369 29.74 -13.54 11.44
C SER A 369 29.30 -12.63 10.29
N ARG A 370 27.99 -12.67 10.01
CA ARG A 370 27.37 -11.78 9.01
C ARG A 370 27.53 -10.32 9.40
N ASP A 371 27.40 -10.00 10.69
CA ASP A 371 27.63 -8.65 11.20
C ASP A 371 29.04 -8.15 10.90
N GLU A 372 30.08 -8.97 11.12
CA GLU A 372 31.45 -8.55 10.81
C GLU A 372 31.69 -8.40 9.30
N ALA A 373 31.08 -9.24 8.46
CA ALA A 373 31.12 -9.10 7.00
C ALA A 373 30.52 -7.76 6.54
N PHE A 374 29.36 -7.37 7.07
CA PHE A 374 28.73 -6.09 6.76
C PHE A 374 29.54 -4.90 7.29
N ARG A 375 30.16 -5.01 8.48
CA ARG A 375 31.07 -3.97 8.99
C ARG A 375 32.33 -3.82 8.15
N ALA A 376 32.90 -4.92 7.68
CA ALA A 376 34.05 -4.88 6.76
C ALA A 376 33.70 -4.13 5.47
N MET A 377 32.48 -4.33 4.96
CA MET A 377 31.95 -3.57 3.82
C MET A 377 31.77 -2.09 4.17
N SER A 378 31.24 -1.73 5.35
CA SER A 378 31.18 -0.33 5.82
C SER A 378 32.57 0.32 5.90
N ARG A 379 33.62 -0.46 6.18
CA ARG A 379 35.02 0.01 6.26
C ARG A 379 35.72 0.05 4.90
N GLY A 380 35.11 -0.47 3.82
CA GLY A 380 35.70 -0.56 2.48
C GLY A 380 36.77 -1.66 2.33
N GLU A 381 36.81 -2.61 3.26
CA GLU A 381 37.73 -3.76 3.21
C GLU A 381 37.33 -4.77 2.13
N VAL A 382 36.04 -4.84 1.84
CA VAL A 382 35.40 -5.68 0.82
C VAL A 382 34.43 -4.83 -0.01
N ASP A 383 34.17 -5.25 -1.23
CA ASP A 383 33.31 -4.55 -2.20
C ASP A 383 31.84 -4.96 -2.06
N SER A 384 31.60 -6.22 -1.68
CA SER A 384 30.25 -6.74 -1.46
C SER A 384 30.20 -7.82 -0.37
N VAL A 385 28.99 -8.12 0.09
CA VAL A 385 28.68 -9.28 0.93
C VAL A 385 27.73 -10.19 0.15
N ILE A 386 28.05 -11.48 0.04
CA ILE A 386 27.20 -12.48 -0.63
C ILE A 386 26.46 -13.36 0.38
N GLY A 387 25.26 -13.81 0.01
CA GLY A 387 24.48 -14.73 0.84
C GLY A 387 23.09 -15.03 0.29
N ASN A 388 22.34 -15.84 1.02
CA ASN A 388 20.95 -16.15 0.69
C ASN A 388 20.06 -14.91 0.89
N ALA A 389 19.25 -14.58 -0.11
CA ALA A 389 18.53 -13.33 -0.21
C ALA A 389 17.54 -13.12 0.92
N SER A 390 16.83 -14.17 1.33
CA SER A 390 15.82 -14.06 2.38
C SER A 390 16.47 -13.85 3.75
N ILE A 391 17.58 -14.54 4.01
CA ILE A 391 18.38 -14.38 5.24
C ILE A 391 19.06 -13.00 5.29
N MET A 392 19.64 -12.54 4.17
CA MET A 392 20.28 -11.22 4.09
C MET A 392 19.28 -10.08 4.23
N GLN A 393 18.12 -10.17 3.59
CA GLN A 393 17.08 -9.14 3.69
C GLN A 393 16.57 -8.99 5.11
N LEU A 394 16.33 -10.11 5.80
CA LEU A 394 15.96 -10.08 7.21
C LEU A 394 17.06 -9.43 8.05
N PHE A 395 18.31 -9.84 7.85
CA PHE A 395 19.45 -9.29 8.58
C PHE A 395 19.60 -7.78 8.38
N ILE A 396 19.51 -7.27 7.14
CA ILE A 396 19.58 -5.83 6.83
C ILE A 396 18.40 -5.10 7.50
N ALA A 397 17.19 -5.65 7.41
CA ALA A 397 16.00 -5.03 7.99
C ALA A 397 16.04 -4.98 9.54
N GLU A 398 16.77 -5.89 10.19
CA GLU A 398 17.03 -5.87 11.63
C GLU A 398 18.16 -4.91 12.05
N HIS A 399 18.98 -4.45 11.11
CA HIS A 399 20.15 -3.59 11.34
C HIS A 399 20.06 -2.31 10.48
N PRO A 400 19.31 -1.28 10.95
CA PRO A 400 19.07 -0.04 10.19
C PRO A 400 20.34 0.70 9.76
N GLU A 401 21.49 0.46 10.42
CA GLU A 401 22.79 0.96 10.00
C GLU A 401 23.24 0.48 8.61
N TYR A 402 22.66 -0.61 8.11
CA TYR A 402 22.97 -1.23 6.82
C TYR A 402 21.94 -0.90 5.73
N ASP A 403 20.88 -0.14 6.04
CA ASP A 403 19.82 0.26 5.09
C ASP A 403 20.33 1.08 3.89
N SER A 404 21.52 1.67 3.98
CA SER A 404 22.13 2.44 2.89
C SER A 404 22.78 1.57 1.83
N PHE A 405 22.93 0.27 2.06
CA PHE A 405 23.56 -0.64 1.10
C PHE A 405 22.59 -1.01 -0.02
N ASN A 406 23.13 -1.07 -1.22
CA ASN A 406 22.39 -1.54 -2.38
C ASN A 406 22.38 -3.07 -2.39
N THR A 407 21.37 -3.66 -3.02
CA THR A 407 21.25 -5.12 -3.15
C THR A 407 20.96 -5.52 -4.59
N ALA A 408 21.50 -6.65 -5.02
CA ALA A 408 21.25 -7.25 -6.32
C ALA A 408 21.10 -8.77 -6.19
N TYR A 409 20.16 -9.33 -6.94
CA TYR A 409 20.00 -10.78 -7.02
C TYR A 409 20.91 -11.34 -8.10
N LEU A 410 21.54 -12.47 -7.80
CA LEU A 410 22.29 -13.26 -8.78
C LEU A 410 21.35 -14.26 -9.47
N GLU A 411 21.78 -14.79 -10.61
CA GLU A 411 21.10 -15.87 -11.35
C GLU A 411 21.47 -17.25 -10.81
N ALA A 412 21.42 -17.39 -9.48
CA ALA A 412 21.67 -18.64 -8.77
C ALA A 412 20.75 -18.77 -7.56
N SER A 413 20.44 -20.01 -7.20
CA SER A 413 19.73 -20.40 -5.97
C SER A 413 20.50 -21.49 -5.25
N GLU A 414 20.34 -21.54 -3.94
CA GLU A 414 20.83 -22.64 -3.10
C GLU A 414 19.65 -23.35 -2.47
N GLY A 415 19.64 -24.68 -2.57
CA GLY A 415 18.67 -25.54 -1.91
C GLY A 415 19.09 -25.86 -0.47
N PHE A 416 18.11 -25.98 0.42
CA PHE A 416 18.27 -26.45 1.79
C PHE A 416 17.54 -27.77 1.98
N SER A 417 18.30 -28.84 2.25
CA SER A 417 17.81 -30.21 2.42
C SER A 417 17.90 -30.68 3.86
N PHE A 418 17.16 -31.75 4.18
CA PHE A 418 17.46 -32.60 5.32
C PHE A 418 18.64 -33.50 4.99
N ALA A 419 19.44 -33.84 5.99
CA ALA A 419 20.49 -34.83 5.83
C ALA A 419 20.47 -35.87 6.95
N VAL A 420 20.81 -37.11 6.59
CA VAL A 420 20.91 -38.25 7.50
C VAL A 420 22.28 -38.93 7.33
N SER A 421 22.70 -39.68 8.34
CA SER A 421 23.94 -40.47 8.25
C SER A 421 23.85 -41.52 7.14
N ARG A 422 24.94 -41.77 6.41
CA ARG A 422 24.99 -42.86 5.41
C ARG A 422 24.87 -44.26 6.02
N ASP A 423 25.08 -44.38 7.33
CA ASP A 423 24.86 -45.61 8.08
C ASP A 423 23.37 -46.01 8.18
N ASP A 424 22.44 -45.09 7.87
CA ASP A 424 20.99 -45.31 7.96
C ASP A 424 20.27 -45.00 6.62
N PRO A 425 20.43 -45.86 5.59
CA PRO A 425 19.80 -45.66 4.28
C PRO A 425 18.27 -45.77 4.33
N THR A 426 17.71 -46.53 5.29
CA THR A 426 16.26 -46.63 5.47
C THR A 426 15.69 -45.30 5.94
N LEU A 427 16.30 -44.67 6.94
CA LEU A 427 15.90 -43.33 7.36
C LEU A 427 16.04 -42.30 6.24
N ALA A 428 17.05 -42.43 5.36
CA ALA A 428 17.21 -41.53 4.21
C ALA A 428 16.00 -41.56 3.27
N VAL A 429 15.50 -42.76 2.95
CA VAL A 429 14.31 -42.94 2.10
C VAL A 429 13.07 -42.38 2.79
N ILE A 430 12.86 -42.72 4.06
CA ILE A 430 11.73 -42.23 4.85
C ILE A 430 11.73 -40.69 4.91
N MET A 431 12.89 -40.07 5.13
CA MET A 431 13.02 -38.61 5.20
C MET A 431 12.80 -37.96 3.83
N GLN A 432 13.22 -38.61 2.74
CA GLN A 432 12.92 -38.16 1.38
C GLN A 432 11.41 -38.14 1.13
N GLU A 433 10.70 -39.21 1.49
CA GLU A 433 9.25 -39.30 1.33
C GLU A 433 8.50 -38.30 2.24
N ALA A 434 8.96 -38.12 3.47
CA ALA A 434 8.41 -37.14 4.40
C ALA A 434 8.57 -35.70 3.87
N THR A 435 9.69 -35.41 3.21
CA THR A 435 9.94 -34.10 2.58
C THR A 435 8.97 -33.85 1.42
N GLN A 436 8.64 -34.88 0.64
CA GLN A 436 7.68 -34.80 -0.48
C GLN A 436 6.24 -34.54 -0.03
N GLN A 437 5.91 -34.74 1.26
CA GLN A 437 4.58 -34.42 1.78
C GLN A 437 4.34 -32.92 1.99
N ILE A 438 5.39 -32.11 1.89
CA ILE A 438 5.32 -30.71 2.28
C ILE A 438 4.99 -29.86 1.05
N ASP A 439 3.86 -29.15 1.10
CA ASP A 439 3.37 -28.32 0.00
C ASP A 439 4.19 -27.01 -0.16
N ASP A 440 4.56 -26.67 -1.39
CA ASP A 440 5.32 -25.45 -1.73
C ASP A 440 4.64 -24.15 -1.25
N THR A 441 3.31 -24.13 -1.17
CA THR A 441 2.55 -22.98 -0.65
C THR A 441 2.80 -22.80 0.84
N LEU A 442 2.97 -23.89 1.60
CA LEU A 442 3.35 -23.82 3.01
C LEU A 442 4.75 -23.24 3.16
N ILE A 443 5.70 -23.73 2.35
CA ILE A 443 7.08 -23.23 2.33
C ILE A 443 7.11 -21.74 1.98
N THR A 444 6.41 -21.35 0.92
CA THR A 444 6.31 -19.96 0.46
C THR A 444 5.71 -19.06 1.55
N ASN A 445 4.63 -19.49 2.20
CA ASN A 445 4.00 -18.73 3.28
C ASN A 445 4.90 -18.60 4.51
N ALA A 446 5.64 -19.66 4.85
CA ALA A 446 6.60 -19.62 5.95
C ALA A 446 7.75 -18.65 5.61
N MET A 447 8.32 -18.74 4.41
CA MET A 447 9.36 -17.82 3.92
C MET A 447 8.90 -16.37 4.03
N ILE A 448 7.71 -16.03 3.54
CA ILE A 448 7.17 -14.65 3.65
C ILE A 448 7.02 -14.23 5.11
N ARG A 449 6.37 -15.05 5.94
CA ARG A 449 6.08 -14.73 7.34
C ARG A 449 7.33 -14.46 8.17
N TYR A 450 8.38 -15.25 7.96
CA TYR A 450 9.61 -15.20 8.76
C TYR A 450 10.71 -14.34 8.14
N SER A 451 10.53 -13.83 6.92
CA SER A 451 11.45 -12.86 6.30
C SER A 451 11.06 -11.40 6.59
N GLU A 452 9.87 -11.15 7.13
CA GLU A 452 9.48 -9.83 7.58
C GLU A 452 10.13 -9.53 8.95
N ALA A 453 11.12 -8.62 8.97
CA ALA A 453 11.65 -8.09 10.21
C ALA A 453 10.49 -7.49 11.03
N ARG A 454 10.21 -8.08 12.19
CA ARG A 454 9.37 -7.44 13.20
C ARG A 454 10.18 -6.32 13.82
N ALA A 455 10.37 -5.21 13.12
CA ALA A 455 10.91 -4.02 13.74
C ALA A 455 9.99 -3.68 14.91
N PRO A 456 10.43 -3.81 16.17
CA PRO A 456 9.62 -3.36 17.28
C PRO A 456 9.51 -1.86 17.10
N PHE A 457 8.31 -1.36 16.77
CA PHE A 457 8.06 0.07 16.59
C PHE A 457 8.63 0.83 17.79
N SER A 458 9.83 1.40 17.64
CA SER A 458 10.44 2.12 18.73
C SER A 458 9.74 3.48 18.83
N LEU A 459 9.52 3.97 20.05
CA LEU A 459 8.98 5.31 20.27
C LEU A 459 9.79 6.37 19.50
N VAL A 460 11.09 6.16 19.32
CA VAL A 460 12.00 7.05 18.59
C VAL A 460 11.66 7.10 17.10
N GLU A 461 11.38 5.96 16.46
CA GLU A 461 10.99 5.91 15.04
C GLU A 461 9.62 6.52 14.78
N VAL A 462 8.66 6.26 15.68
CA VAL A 462 7.34 6.89 15.63
C VAL A 462 7.50 8.41 15.72
N ILE A 463 8.31 8.91 16.65
CA ILE A 463 8.60 10.34 16.76
C ILE A 463 9.26 10.85 15.48
N ARG A 464 10.28 10.18 14.95
CA ARG A 464 10.99 10.63 13.73
C ARG A 464 10.07 10.71 12.51
N HIS A 465 9.18 9.74 12.34
CA HIS A 465 8.29 9.66 11.18
C HIS A 465 7.09 10.62 11.29
N TYR A 466 6.55 10.81 12.50
CA TYR A 466 5.34 11.62 12.70
C TYR A 466 5.60 13.03 13.24
N ALA A 467 6.82 13.39 13.65
CA ALA A 467 7.12 14.73 14.19
C ALA A 467 6.83 15.85 13.18
N LEU A 468 7.30 15.70 11.94
CA LEU A 468 7.10 16.72 10.90
C LEU A 468 5.61 16.93 10.56
N PRO A 469 4.79 15.91 10.25
CA PRO A 469 3.37 16.12 9.98
C PRO A 469 2.62 16.65 11.19
N LEU A 470 2.93 16.21 12.41
CA LEU A 470 2.31 16.75 13.64
C LEU A 470 2.65 18.24 13.85
N LEU A 471 3.90 18.64 13.58
CA LEU A 471 4.32 20.04 13.66
C LEU A 471 3.57 20.89 12.63
N VAL A 472 3.44 20.42 11.38
CA VAL A 472 2.68 21.11 10.33
C VAL A 472 1.21 21.27 10.73
N ILE A 473 0.57 20.22 11.24
CA ILE A 473 -0.81 20.27 11.74
C ILE A 473 -0.93 21.29 12.88
N GLY A 474 0.01 21.29 13.83
CA GLY A 474 0.07 22.27 14.91
C GLY A 474 0.17 23.71 14.42
N LEU A 475 1.04 23.98 13.44
CA LEU A 475 1.18 25.30 12.82
C LEU A 475 -0.08 25.75 12.09
N VAL A 476 -0.77 24.84 11.38
CA VAL A 476 -2.03 25.14 10.72
C VAL A 476 -3.12 25.49 11.73
N ILE A 477 -3.22 24.76 12.83
CA ILE A 477 -4.17 25.05 13.92
C ILE A 477 -3.86 26.42 14.55
N ILE A 478 -2.59 26.71 14.84
CA ILE A 478 -2.18 28.00 15.40
C ILE A 478 -2.51 29.14 14.41
N ALA A 479 -2.21 28.97 13.13
CA ALA A 479 -2.52 29.95 12.10
C ALA A 479 -4.05 30.20 12.01
N ALA A 480 -4.86 29.14 12.07
CA ALA A 480 -6.32 29.26 12.09
C ALA A 480 -6.81 30.03 13.33
N ILE A 481 -6.30 29.71 14.52
CA ILE A 481 -6.62 30.43 15.76
C ILE A 481 -6.23 31.90 15.65
N VAL A 482 -5.05 32.22 15.13
CA VAL A 482 -4.59 33.60 14.93
C VAL A 482 -5.50 34.33 13.94
N ILE A 483 -5.88 33.71 12.83
CA ILE A 483 -6.79 34.31 11.84
C ILE A 483 -8.16 34.62 12.48
N VAL A 484 -8.73 33.67 13.23
CA VAL A 484 -9.99 33.85 13.95
C VAL A 484 -9.87 34.99 14.97
N PHE A 485 -8.78 35.03 15.74
CA PHE A 485 -8.53 36.08 16.72
C PHE A 485 -8.40 37.47 16.07
N LEU A 486 -7.69 37.58 14.95
CA LEU A 486 -7.55 38.83 14.18
C LEU A 486 -8.89 39.27 13.58
N ARG A 487 -9.71 38.33 13.07
CA ARG A 487 -11.07 38.61 12.57
C ARG A 487 -11.97 39.14 13.68
N TYR A 488 -11.96 38.49 14.84
CA TYR A 488 -12.71 38.91 16.03
C TYR A 488 -12.31 40.33 16.47
N ARG A 489 -11.00 40.60 16.62
CA ARG A 489 -10.51 41.94 16.96
C ARG A 489 -10.95 43.01 15.98
N ARG A 490 -10.90 42.72 14.66
CA ARG A 490 -11.37 43.66 13.63
C ARG A 490 -12.87 43.95 13.75
N GLN A 491 -13.70 42.93 13.96
CA GLN A 491 -15.14 43.12 14.14
C GLN A 491 -15.45 43.98 15.37
N VAL A 492 -14.84 43.69 16.52
CA VAL A 492 -15.05 44.46 17.75
C VAL A 492 -14.63 45.93 17.56
N ASN A 493 -13.49 46.17 16.91
CA ASN A 493 -13.04 47.54 16.65
C ASN A 493 -13.99 48.32 15.74
N LEU A 494 -14.53 47.69 14.68
CA LEU A 494 -15.52 48.31 13.81
C LEU A 494 -16.83 48.60 14.55
N PHE A 495 -17.31 47.64 15.32
CA PHE A 495 -18.52 47.81 16.13
C PHE A 495 -18.38 48.96 17.13
N ASN A 496 -17.24 49.06 17.81
CA ASN A 496 -16.96 50.16 18.74
C ASN A 496 -16.92 51.52 18.03
N LYS A 497 -16.36 51.60 16.81
CA LYS A 497 -16.38 52.84 16.01
C LYS A 497 -17.79 53.26 15.63
N HIS A 498 -18.63 52.32 15.18
CA HIS A 498 -20.03 52.60 14.87
C HIS A 498 -20.80 53.06 16.11
N GLN A 499 -20.58 52.44 17.27
CA GLN A 499 -21.19 52.89 18.52
C GLN A 499 -20.74 54.30 18.92
N ALA A 500 -19.45 54.62 18.80
CA ALA A 500 -18.94 55.94 19.13
C ALA A 500 -19.57 57.02 18.24
N ALA A 501 -19.61 56.81 16.93
CA ALA A 501 -20.23 57.74 15.98
C ALA A 501 -21.74 57.90 16.22
N ALA A 502 -22.45 56.80 16.52
CA ALA A 502 -23.88 56.85 16.84
C ALA A 502 -24.16 57.62 18.14
N ARG A 503 -23.32 57.45 19.17
CA ARG A 503 -23.42 58.20 20.44
C ARG A 503 -23.15 59.68 20.23
N GLU A 504 -22.15 60.03 19.45
CA GLU A 504 -21.83 61.42 19.12
C GLU A 504 -22.97 62.10 18.35
N ALA A 505 -23.54 61.42 17.35
CA ALA A 505 -24.70 61.90 16.61
C ALA A 505 -25.94 62.08 17.51
N LEU A 506 -26.19 61.12 18.42
CA LEU A 506 -27.27 61.21 19.39
C LEU A 506 -27.07 62.39 20.35
N GLN A 507 -25.85 62.56 20.87
CA GLN A 507 -25.54 63.68 21.76
C GLN A 507 -25.74 65.02 21.06
N THR A 508 -25.27 65.14 19.82
CA THR A 508 -25.45 66.36 19.01
C THR A 508 -26.94 66.66 18.78
N ALA A 509 -27.75 65.64 18.50
CA ALA A 509 -29.19 65.79 18.33
C ALA A 509 -29.91 66.17 19.64
N LEU A 510 -29.48 65.61 20.77
CA LEU A 510 -29.99 65.98 22.10
C LEU A 510 -29.64 67.43 22.42
N ASP A 511 -28.38 67.84 22.25
CA ASP A 511 -27.94 69.22 22.51
C ASP A 511 -28.71 70.22 21.63
N ALA A 512 -28.96 69.89 20.36
CA ALA A 512 -29.78 70.72 19.47
C ALA A 512 -31.24 70.82 19.95
N ALA A 513 -31.84 69.72 20.40
CA ALA A 513 -33.20 69.69 20.93
C ALA A 513 -33.32 70.48 22.25
N ASP A 514 -32.34 70.32 23.15
CA ASP A 514 -32.28 71.04 24.43
C ASP A 514 -32.10 72.55 24.20
N ASN A 515 -31.23 72.95 23.27
CA ASN A 515 -31.07 74.35 22.89
C ASN A 515 -32.36 74.95 22.31
N ALA A 516 -33.06 74.22 21.44
CA ALA A 516 -34.34 74.66 20.89
C ALA A 516 -35.43 74.78 21.99
N SER A 517 -35.47 73.81 22.90
CA SER A 517 -36.38 73.82 24.06
C SER A 517 -36.11 75.02 24.98
N ALA A 518 -34.84 75.26 25.33
CA ALA A 518 -34.42 76.38 26.15
C ALA A 518 -34.74 77.74 25.49
N ALA A 519 -34.50 77.87 24.19
CA ALA A 519 -34.86 79.06 23.42
C ALA A 519 -36.38 79.31 23.46
N LYS A 520 -37.19 78.26 23.28
CA LYS A 520 -38.66 78.34 23.38
C LYS A 520 -39.13 78.75 24.77
N THR A 521 -38.54 78.19 25.83
CA THR A 521 -38.86 78.58 27.21
C THR A 521 -38.49 80.04 27.48
N SER A 522 -37.31 80.49 27.04
CA SER A 522 -36.87 81.89 27.19
C SER A 522 -37.79 82.84 26.42
N PHE A 523 -38.15 82.51 25.18
CA PHE A 523 -39.10 83.29 24.38
C PHE A 523 -40.45 83.44 25.10
N LEU A 524 -41.06 82.34 25.55
CA LEU A 524 -42.35 82.39 26.26
C LEU A 524 -42.28 83.18 27.57
N SER A 525 -41.16 83.06 28.31
CA SER A 525 -40.95 83.82 29.54
C SER A 525 -40.88 85.33 29.28
N ASN A 526 -40.10 85.74 28.28
CA ASN A 526 -39.98 87.14 27.88
C ASN A 526 -41.33 87.70 27.37
N MET A 527 -42.02 86.95 26.51
CA MET A 527 -43.35 87.34 26.02
C MET A 527 -44.37 87.50 27.17
N SER A 528 -44.35 86.61 28.16
CA SER A 528 -45.22 86.74 29.33
C SER A 528 -44.95 88.03 30.12
N HIS A 529 -43.69 88.41 30.28
CA HIS A 529 -43.30 89.65 30.94
C HIS A 529 -43.78 90.88 30.14
N ASP A 530 -43.58 90.86 28.82
CA ASP A 530 -43.88 91.98 27.95
C ASP A 530 -45.39 92.18 27.75
N ILE A 531 -46.19 91.12 27.84
CA ILE A 531 -47.66 91.20 27.91
C ILE A 531 -48.11 91.79 29.26
N ARG A 532 -47.49 91.37 30.36
CA ARG A 532 -47.91 91.75 31.72
C ARG A 532 -47.75 93.25 31.97
N THR A 533 -46.71 93.87 31.43
CA THR A 533 -46.40 95.29 31.65
C THR A 533 -47.51 96.25 31.17
N PRO A 534 -47.93 96.25 29.89
CA PRO A 534 -49.04 97.07 29.42
C PRO A 534 -50.38 96.66 30.02
N LEU A 535 -50.60 95.36 30.28
CA LEU A 535 -51.83 94.89 30.94
C LEU A 535 -51.97 95.48 32.36
N ASN A 536 -50.89 95.45 33.15
CA ASN A 536 -50.86 96.04 34.48
C ASN A 536 -51.04 97.56 34.42
N ALA A 537 -50.51 98.23 33.39
CA ALA A 537 -50.75 99.65 33.17
C ALA A 537 -52.24 99.94 32.89
N ILE A 538 -52.92 99.13 32.07
CA ILE A 538 -54.36 99.26 31.81
C ILE A 538 -55.16 99.05 33.10
N ILE A 539 -54.90 97.97 33.83
CA ILE A 539 -55.59 97.65 35.09
C ILE A 539 -55.39 98.77 36.11
N GLY A 540 -54.14 99.22 36.29
CA GLY A 540 -53.80 100.30 37.22
C GLY A 540 -54.44 101.63 36.86
N MET A 541 -54.37 102.04 35.60
CA MET A 541 -55.01 103.29 35.14
C MET A 541 -56.54 103.21 35.21
N THR A 542 -57.13 102.03 35.00
CA THR A 542 -58.59 101.82 35.14
C THR A 542 -59.02 101.96 36.61
N ALA A 543 -58.26 101.38 37.54
CA ALA A 543 -58.51 101.53 38.97
C ALA A 543 -58.37 102.98 39.44
N ILE A 544 -57.34 103.70 38.97
CA ILE A 544 -57.13 105.13 39.29
C ILE A 544 -58.24 106.00 38.69
N ALA A 545 -58.65 105.75 37.45
CA ALA A 545 -59.76 106.45 36.81
C ALA A 545 -61.07 106.24 37.57
N GLY A 546 -61.38 105.00 37.96
CA GLY A 546 -62.56 104.66 38.76
C GLY A 546 -62.58 105.34 40.13
N ALA A 547 -61.42 105.41 40.81
CA ALA A 547 -61.30 106.10 42.10
C ALA A 547 -61.41 107.63 42.01
N ASN A 548 -61.16 108.22 40.83
CA ASN A 548 -61.13 109.67 40.61
C ASN A 548 -62.18 110.14 39.59
N ILE A 549 -63.35 109.48 39.54
CA ILE A 549 -64.33 109.68 38.46
C ILE A 549 -64.87 111.12 38.34
N ASN A 550 -64.80 111.90 39.42
CA ASN A 550 -65.24 113.30 39.46
C ASN A 550 -64.14 114.30 39.00
N ASP A 551 -62.90 113.85 38.79
CA ASP A 551 -61.80 114.67 38.24
C ASP A 551 -61.63 114.38 36.75
N THR A 552 -62.30 115.19 35.91
CA THR A 552 -62.32 115.01 34.46
C THR A 552 -60.93 115.04 33.82
N ASN A 553 -60.00 115.85 34.36
CA ASN A 553 -58.65 115.95 33.79
C ASN A 553 -57.83 114.70 34.07
N ARG A 554 -57.92 114.16 35.29
CA ARG A 554 -57.22 112.95 35.70
C ARG A 554 -57.78 111.70 35.02
N VAL A 555 -59.10 111.64 34.81
CA VAL A 555 -59.74 110.58 34.02
C VAL A 555 -59.27 110.63 32.57
N LYS A 556 -59.19 111.81 31.94
CA LYS A 556 -58.67 111.95 30.56
C LYS A 556 -57.23 111.46 30.41
N ASP A 557 -56.34 111.78 31.36
CA ASP A 557 -54.96 111.28 31.37
C ASP A 557 -54.89 109.75 31.53
N CYS A 558 -55.71 109.18 32.42
CA CYS A 558 -55.82 107.72 32.58
C CYS A 558 -56.33 107.05 31.30
N LEU A 559 -57.35 107.61 30.64
CA LEU A 559 -57.88 107.09 29.37
C LEU A 559 -56.82 107.16 28.24
N ALA A 560 -56.02 108.23 28.18
CA ALA A 560 -54.92 108.33 27.24
C ALA A 560 -53.84 107.25 27.47
N LYS A 561 -53.46 107.01 28.74
CA LYS A 561 -52.50 105.96 29.12
C LYS A 561 -53.04 104.54 28.89
N ILE A 562 -54.32 104.31 29.15
CA ILE A 562 -55.01 103.04 28.81
C ILE A 562 -54.99 102.83 27.30
N SER A 563 -55.35 103.84 26.51
CA SER A 563 -55.36 103.75 25.05
C SER A 563 -53.96 103.46 24.49
N SER A 564 -52.94 104.15 25.00
CA SER A 564 -51.54 103.89 24.62
C SER A 564 -51.08 102.49 25.01
N SER A 565 -51.42 102.02 26.22
CA SER A 565 -51.05 100.67 26.68
C SER A 565 -51.80 99.58 25.92
N GLY A 566 -53.06 99.81 25.55
CA GLY A 566 -53.85 98.91 24.72
C GLY A 566 -53.32 98.81 23.29
N LYS A 567 -52.90 99.92 22.68
CA LYS A 567 -52.21 99.92 21.37
C LYS A 567 -50.89 99.14 21.44
N HIS A 568 -50.10 99.34 22.50
CA HIS A 568 -48.85 98.61 22.68
C HIS A 568 -49.09 97.10 22.84
N LEU A 569 -50.05 96.69 23.68
CA LEU A 569 -50.40 95.28 23.85
C LEU A 569 -50.89 94.65 22.54
N LEU A 570 -51.69 95.37 21.74
CA LEU A 570 -52.14 94.87 20.44
C LEU A 570 -50.99 94.68 19.44
N SER A 571 -50.01 95.60 19.43
CA SER A 571 -48.78 95.42 18.63
C SER A 571 -48.03 94.16 19.04
N LEU A 572 -47.82 93.95 20.34
CA LEU A 572 -47.11 92.79 20.87
C LEU A 572 -47.82 91.47 20.54
N ILE A 573 -49.15 91.44 20.58
CA ILE A 573 -49.95 90.27 20.18
C ILE A 573 -49.75 89.97 18.69
N ASN A 574 -49.75 91.00 17.83
CA ASN A 574 -49.53 90.82 16.41
C ASN A 574 -48.11 90.29 16.12
N GLU A 575 -47.09 90.78 16.83
CA GLU A 575 -45.71 90.28 16.71
C GLU A 575 -45.61 88.78 17.08
N ILE A 576 -46.29 88.34 18.15
CA ILE A 576 -46.34 86.91 18.54
C ILE A 576 -47.06 86.07 17.49
N LEU A 577 -48.15 86.58 16.91
CA LEU A 577 -48.88 85.90 15.85
C LEU A 577 -48.03 85.75 14.59
N ASP A 578 -47.23 86.76 14.25
CA ASP A 578 -46.33 86.70 13.10
C ASP A 578 -45.20 85.68 13.32
N VAL A 579 -44.61 85.60 14.53
CA VAL A 579 -43.66 84.54 14.89
C VAL A 579 -44.29 83.14 14.81
N SER A 580 -45.54 82.98 15.25
CA SER A 580 -46.27 81.71 15.16
C SER A 580 -46.57 81.30 13.71
N LYS A 581 -46.88 82.25 12.83
CA LYS A 581 -47.01 82.02 11.39
C LYS A 581 -45.68 81.61 10.76
N ILE A 582 -44.57 82.21 11.17
CA ILE A 582 -43.22 81.84 10.74
C ILE A 582 -42.91 80.38 11.17
N GLU A 583 -43.11 80.02 12.44
CA GLU A 583 -42.84 78.65 12.94
C GLU A 583 -43.72 77.58 12.29
N SER A 584 -44.98 77.91 12.00
CA SER A 584 -45.92 76.98 11.35
C SER A 584 -45.80 76.94 9.82
N GLY A 585 -44.88 77.73 9.25
CA GLY A 585 -44.63 77.79 7.80
C GLY A 585 -45.76 78.45 6.99
N ARG A 586 -46.62 79.26 7.62
CA ARG A 586 -47.80 79.91 7.01
C ARG A 586 -47.64 81.42 6.82
N ILE A 587 -46.46 81.85 6.37
CA ILE A 587 -46.29 83.24 5.93
C ILE A 587 -46.90 83.36 4.54
N GLU A 588 -48.01 84.09 4.44
CA GLU A 588 -48.61 84.45 3.16
C GLU A 588 -48.06 85.82 2.74
N LEU A 589 -47.37 85.86 1.60
CA LEU A 589 -46.93 87.12 0.98
C LEU A 589 -48.10 87.68 0.16
N SER A 590 -48.48 88.93 0.43
CA SER A 590 -49.47 89.64 -0.37
C SER A 590 -48.77 90.28 -1.58
N GLU A 591 -49.02 89.73 -2.76
CA GLU A 591 -48.52 90.28 -4.03
C GLU A 591 -49.57 91.20 -4.65
N GLU A 592 -49.40 92.51 -4.46
CA GLU A 592 -50.28 93.53 -5.04
C GLU A 592 -49.45 94.61 -5.78
N PRO A 593 -49.95 95.16 -6.91
CA PRO A 593 -49.26 96.26 -7.60
C PRO A 593 -49.17 97.50 -6.71
N PHE A 594 -47.96 98.02 -6.49
CA PHE A 594 -47.73 99.25 -5.72
C PHE A 594 -46.82 100.22 -6.47
N ASP A 595 -46.95 101.52 -6.18
CA ASP A 595 -46.06 102.55 -6.71
C ASP A 595 -44.81 102.65 -5.82
N LEU A 596 -43.69 102.18 -6.35
CA LEU A 596 -42.40 102.22 -5.66
C LEU A 596 -41.99 103.65 -5.24
N SER A 597 -42.37 104.65 -6.02
CA SER A 597 -42.03 106.05 -5.75
C SER A 597 -42.76 106.58 -4.53
N VAL A 598 -44.04 106.19 -4.37
CA VAL A 598 -44.87 106.53 -3.20
C VAL A 598 -44.34 105.80 -1.98
N MET A 599 -44.09 104.49 -2.10
CA MET A 599 -43.56 103.68 -0.99
C MET A 599 -42.22 104.21 -0.47
N LEU A 600 -41.28 104.53 -1.37
CA LEU A 600 -39.98 105.10 -0.98
C LEU A 600 -40.12 106.46 -0.30
N LYS A 601 -41.04 107.30 -0.79
CA LYS A 601 -41.28 108.60 -0.19
C LYS A 601 -41.85 108.47 1.22
N ASP A 602 -42.85 107.60 1.40
CA ASP A 602 -43.44 107.31 2.71
C ASP A 602 -42.40 106.73 3.68
N LEU A 603 -41.54 105.84 3.20
CA LEU A 603 -40.47 105.22 3.99
C LEU A 603 -39.43 106.26 4.43
N VAL A 604 -39.02 107.17 3.52
CA VAL A 604 -38.12 108.29 3.85
C VAL A 604 -38.80 109.27 4.81
N ASP A 605 -40.06 109.62 4.61
CA ASP A 605 -40.77 110.59 5.45
C ASP A 605 -40.99 110.03 6.87
N ILE A 606 -41.22 108.71 7.01
CA ILE A 606 -41.34 108.03 8.32
C ILE A 606 -39.99 107.98 9.06
N ASN A 607 -38.88 107.72 8.35
CA ASN A 607 -37.58 107.48 8.98
C ASN A 607 -36.72 108.75 9.12
N ARG A 608 -36.96 109.79 8.31
CA ARG A 608 -36.21 111.05 8.33
C ARG A 608 -36.14 111.68 9.73
N PRO A 609 -37.22 111.76 10.53
CA PRO A 609 -37.13 112.32 11.89
C PRO A 609 -36.17 111.53 12.81
N GLN A 610 -36.08 110.20 12.63
CA GLN A 610 -35.23 109.33 13.45
C GLN A 610 -33.77 109.34 12.97
N ALA A 611 -33.56 109.44 11.65
CA ALA A 611 -32.25 109.60 11.02
C ALA A 611 -31.62 110.95 11.38
N ASP A 612 -32.40 112.04 11.27
CA ASP A 612 -31.99 113.40 11.67
C ASP A 612 -31.64 113.46 13.16
N ALA A 613 -32.41 112.79 14.02
CA ALA A 613 -32.12 112.70 15.46
C ALA A 613 -30.82 111.96 15.78
N LYS A 614 -30.36 111.07 14.90
CA LYS A 614 -29.10 110.30 15.04
C LYS A 614 -27.94 110.86 14.19
N ARG A 615 -28.13 111.97 13.47
CA ARG A 615 -27.17 112.54 12.49
C ARG A 615 -26.70 111.51 11.45
N GLN A 616 -27.62 110.69 10.93
CA GLN A 616 -27.34 109.67 9.91
C GLN A 616 -28.06 109.98 8.61
#